data_AF-A0A7W1IZI1-F1
#
_entry.id   AF-A0A7W1IZI1-F1
#
_cell.length_a   1.000
_cell.length_b   1.000
_cell.length_c   1.000
_cell.angle_alpha   90.00
_cell.angle_beta   90.00
_cell.angle_gamma   90.00
#
_symmetry.space_group_name_H-M   'P 1'
#
loop_
_entity.id
_entity.type
_entity.pdbx_description
1 polymer ?
#
loop_
_entity_poly.entity_id
_entity_poly.type
_entity_poly.pdbx_seq_one_letter_code
_entity_poly.pdbx_strand_id
1 'polypeptide(L)'
;MLTVDQSQSLRDPLAGVLADLPPLKTTTTGDLRESVINALRQRDHDALTEILEETAKLRPEVALRAVWLPVALGIDAWDAAGEPLPDGRSLCRTLRAQARSALLSLPALPVSRWLVPSTVHDTTAAHLAVLALSLRGMGARVWTWPLPPPGPALLVGDAGSPIATVGRIPTLSDEPGWPTLAALVA
;
A
#
# COMPACT_ATOMS: atom_id res chain seq x y z
N MET A 1 -31.44 24.20 -24.07
CA MET A 1 -30.50 23.14 -24.46
C MET A 1 -29.10 23.63 -24.12
N LEU A 2 -28.58 23.23 -22.96
CA LEU A 2 -27.19 23.47 -22.58
C LEU A 2 -26.46 22.17 -22.88
N THR A 3 -25.69 22.16 -23.97
CA THR A 3 -24.68 21.13 -24.23
C THR A 3 -23.61 21.25 -23.15
N VAL A 4 -23.69 20.38 -22.16
CA VAL A 4 -22.60 20.11 -21.23
C VAL A 4 -21.50 19.47 -22.07
N ASP A 5 -20.43 20.22 -22.27
CA ASP A 5 -19.20 19.78 -22.91
C ASP A 5 -18.61 18.62 -22.08
N GLN A 6 -18.87 17.38 -22.50
CA GLN A 6 -18.36 16.15 -21.89
C GLN A 6 -16.86 15.93 -22.16
N SER A 7 -16.11 17.01 -22.36
CA SER A 7 -14.66 17.00 -22.49
C SER A 7 -13.97 16.96 -21.11
N GLN A 8 -14.52 16.21 -20.15
CA GLN A 8 -13.74 15.72 -19.00
C GLN A 8 -12.83 14.62 -19.54
N SER A 9 -11.72 15.05 -20.13
CA SER A 9 -10.52 14.23 -20.30
C SER A 9 -10.30 13.45 -19.00
N LEU A 10 -10.42 12.12 -19.09
CA LEU A 10 -10.10 11.14 -18.05
C LEU A 10 -8.79 11.56 -17.36
N ARG A 11 -8.89 12.13 -16.16
CA ARG A 11 -7.69 12.34 -15.34
C ARG A 11 -7.21 10.95 -14.95
N ASP A 12 -5.99 10.59 -15.38
CA ASP A 12 -5.32 9.36 -14.95
C ASP A 12 -5.38 9.29 -13.40
N PRO A 13 -6.16 8.37 -12.81
CA PRO A 13 -6.34 8.32 -11.36
C PRO A 13 -5.04 8.00 -10.63
N LEU A 14 -4.04 7.48 -11.36
CA LEU A 14 -2.74 7.11 -10.84
C LEU A 14 -1.75 8.29 -10.79
N ALA A 15 -1.99 9.37 -11.54
CA ALA A 15 -1.00 10.42 -11.76
C ALA A 15 -0.54 11.12 -10.48
N GLY A 16 -1.46 11.42 -9.56
CA GLY A 16 -1.12 12.03 -8.27
C GLY A 16 -0.44 11.04 -7.33
N VAL A 17 -1.02 9.84 -7.20
CA VAL A 17 -0.60 8.85 -6.19
C VAL A 17 0.77 8.24 -6.50
N LEU A 18 1.07 8.02 -7.78
CA LEU A 18 2.35 7.43 -8.19
C LEU A 18 3.49 8.45 -8.30
N ALA A 19 3.18 9.75 -8.44
CA ALA A 19 4.19 10.80 -8.43
C ALA A 19 4.90 10.91 -7.06
N ASP A 20 4.20 10.56 -5.98
CA ASP A 20 4.71 10.59 -4.61
C ASP A 20 5.53 9.35 -4.22
N LEU A 21 5.77 8.43 -5.16
CA LEU A 21 6.59 7.25 -4.90
C LEU A 21 8.06 7.63 -4.63
N PRO A 22 8.68 7.03 -3.60
CA PRO A 22 10.07 7.33 -3.29
C PRO A 22 11.01 6.97 -4.44
N PRO A 23 12.09 7.75 -4.67
CA PRO A 23 13.01 7.50 -5.77
C PRO A 23 13.71 6.15 -5.61
N LEU A 24 14.00 5.52 -6.75
CA LEU A 24 14.72 4.25 -6.81
C LEU A 24 16.20 4.49 -7.08
N LYS A 25 17.05 3.61 -6.54
CA LYS A 25 18.51 3.76 -6.61
C LYS A 25 19.12 3.19 -7.90
N THR A 26 18.42 2.31 -8.62
CA THR A 26 18.97 1.62 -9.79
C THR A 26 17.99 1.59 -10.96
N THR A 27 18.53 1.60 -12.18
CA THR A 27 17.78 1.56 -13.44
C THR A 27 16.87 0.33 -13.52
N THR A 28 17.38 -0.87 -13.18
CA THR A 28 16.60 -2.11 -13.19
C THR A 28 15.35 -2.06 -12.31
N THR A 29 15.45 -1.42 -11.13
CA THR A 29 14.26 -1.24 -10.28
C THR A 29 13.30 -0.19 -10.85
N GLY A 30 13.84 0.81 -11.56
CA GLY A 30 13.06 1.79 -12.31
C GLY A 30 12.25 1.13 -13.41
N ASP A 31 12.88 0.30 -14.24
CA ASP A 31 12.21 -0.43 -15.33
C ASP A 31 11.09 -1.33 -14.80
N LEU A 32 11.34 -2.05 -13.70
CA LEU A 32 10.34 -2.88 -13.04
C LEU A 32 9.15 -2.04 -12.54
N ARG A 33 9.42 -0.88 -11.92
CA ARG A 33 8.36 0.03 -11.48
C ARG A 33 7.56 0.54 -12.68
N GLU A 34 8.22 0.96 -13.75
CA GLU A 34 7.53 1.42 -14.97
C GLU A 34 6.63 0.33 -15.56
N SER A 35 7.07 -0.94 -15.59
CA SER A 35 6.22 -2.06 -16.00
C SER A 35 4.97 -2.20 -15.13
N VAL A 36 5.09 -2.05 -13.81
CA VAL A 36 3.94 -2.04 -12.89
C VAL A 36 3.00 -0.88 -13.19
N ILE A 37 3.53 0.33 -13.37
CA ILE A 37 2.74 1.52 -13.65
C ILE A 37 1.98 1.36 -14.97
N ASN A 38 2.64 0.81 -16.00
CA ASN A 38 2.01 0.54 -17.29
C ASN A 38 0.90 -0.51 -17.17
N ALA A 39 1.13 -1.60 -16.44
CA ALA A 39 0.11 -2.62 -16.19
C ALA A 39 -1.10 -2.05 -15.40
N LEU A 40 -0.86 -1.19 -14.41
CA LEU A 40 -1.91 -0.49 -13.67
C LEU A 40 -2.74 0.46 -14.57
N ARG A 41 -2.09 1.20 -15.46
CA ARG A 41 -2.76 2.09 -16.43
C ARG A 41 -3.60 1.31 -17.44
N GLN A 42 -3.08 0.18 -17.90
CA GLN A 42 -3.77 -0.72 -18.83
C GLN A 42 -4.83 -1.58 -18.14
N ARG A 43 -4.88 -1.57 -16.80
CA ARG A 43 -5.75 -2.42 -15.97
C ARG A 43 -5.53 -3.90 -16.28
N ASP A 44 -4.29 -4.26 -16.61
CA ASP A 44 -3.89 -5.61 -17.01
C ASP A 44 -3.66 -6.47 -15.75
N HIS A 45 -4.69 -7.23 -15.38
CA HIS A 45 -4.65 -8.11 -14.21
C HIS A 45 -3.61 -9.22 -14.34
N ASP A 46 -3.46 -9.78 -15.53
CA ASP A 46 -2.57 -10.92 -15.76
C ASP A 46 -1.12 -10.47 -15.66
N ALA A 47 -0.78 -9.33 -16.27
CA ALA A 47 0.53 -8.72 -16.13
C ALA A 47 0.85 -8.35 -14.67
N LEU A 48 -0.12 -7.77 -13.93
CA LEU A 48 0.08 -7.46 -12.51
C LEU A 48 0.31 -8.72 -11.67
N THR A 49 -0.39 -9.81 -11.98
CA THR A 49 -0.23 -11.09 -11.28
C THR A 49 1.14 -11.70 -11.57
N GLU A 50 1.56 -11.75 -12.84
CA GLU A 50 2.87 -12.24 -13.24
C GLU A 50 3.99 -11.44 -12.54
N ILE A 51 3.92 -10.10 -12.58
CA ILE A 51 4.90 -9.24 -11.90
C ILE A 51 4.94 -9.54 -10.40
N LEU A 52 3.79 -9.70 -9.73
CA LEU A 52 3.76 -10.04 -8.30
C LEU A 52 4.38 -11.40 -8.02
N GLU A 53 4.14 -12.41 -8.86
CA GLU A 53 4.70 -13.75 -8.68
C GLU A 53 6.22 -13.78 -8.86
N GLU A 54 6.73 -13.11 -9.90
CA GLU A 54 8.18 -13.01 -10.14
C GLU A 54 8.90 -12.27 -9.01
N THR A 55 8.28 -11.22 -8.50
CA THR A 55 8.91 -10.30 -7.53
C THR A 55 8.84 -10.80 -6.09
N ALA A 56 8.09 -11.88 -5.83
CA ALA A 56 8.05 -12.57 -4.53
C ALA A 56 9.42 -13.09 -4.07
N LYS A 57 10.36 -13.31 -5.00
CA LYS A 57 11.72 -13.82 -4.73
C LYS A 57 12.75 -12.72 -4.50
N LEU A 58 12.39 -11.46 -4.73
CA LEU A 58 13.29 -10.32 -4.54
C LEU A 58 13.50 -10.04 -3.05
N ARG A 59 14.54 -9.25 -2.75
CA ARG A 59 14.71 -8.68 -1.41
C ARG A 59 13.46 -7.86 -1.04
N PRO A 60 12.89 -8.03 0.18
CA PRO A 60 11.66 -7.36 0.57
C PRO A 60 11.69 -5.83 0.39
N GLU A 61 12.82 -5.18 0.63
CA GLU A 61 12.98 -3.74 0.44
C GLU A 61 12.78 -3.32 -1.02
N VAL A 62 13.28 -4.14 -1.95
CA VAL A 62 13.16 -3.89 -3.39
C VAL A 62 11.75 -4.16 -3.85
N ALA A 63 11.18 -5.32 -3.50
CA ALA A 63 9.83 -5.70 -3.89
C ALA A 63 8.81 -4.69 -3.36
N LEU A 64 8.95 -4.26 -2.10
CA LEU A 64 8.10 -3.25 -1.49
C LEU A 64 8.13 -1.92 -2.25
N ARG A 65 9.32 -1.40 -2.57
CA ARG A 65 9.51 -0.08 -3.21
C ARG A 65 9.14 -0.07 -4.69
N ALA A 66 9.49 -1.12 -5.42
CA ALA A 66 9.37 -1.15 -6.87
C ALA A 66 8.01 -1.70 -7.33
N VAL A 67 7.34 -2.51 -6.51
CA VAL A 67 6.16 -3.28 -6.94
C VAL A 67 5.02 -3.19 -5.95
N TRP A 68 5.18 -3.68 -4.72
CA TRP A 68 4.05 -3.89 -3.81
C TRP A 68 3.37 -2.59 -3.41
N LEU A 69 4.16 -1.55 -3.13
CA LEU A 69 3.63 -0.22 -2.84
C LEU A 69 2.92 0.36 -4.07
N PRO A 70 3.54 0.49 -5.27
CA PRO A 70 2.84 0.92 -6.48
C PRO A 70 1.55 0.16 -6.79
N VAL A 71 1.53 -1.17 -6.64
CA VAL A 71 0.31 -1.97 -6.89
C VAL A 71 -0.79 -1.63 -5.88
N ALA A 72 -0.48 -1.58 -4.57
CA ALA A 72 -1.44 -1.18 -3.55
C ALA A 72 -1.98 0.23 -3.81
N LEU A 73 -1.10 1.18 -4.13
CA LEU A 73 -1.45 2.55 -4.50
C LEU A 73 -2.41 2.60 -5.69
N GLY A 74 -2.11 1.84 -6.74
CA GLY A 74 -2.92 1.84 -7.96
C GLY A 74 -4.29 1.21 -7.74
N ILE A 75 -4.38 0.14 -6.94
CA ILE A 75 -5.67 -0.46 -6.58
C ILE A 75 -6.54 0.56 -5.82
N ASP A 76 -5.98 1.22 -4.81
CA ASP A 76 -6.71 2.20 -4.00
C ASP A 76 -7.15 3.41 -4.85
N ALA A 77 -6.28 3.88 -5.76
CA ALA A 77 -6.59 5.01 -6.65
C ALA A 77 -7.73 4.70 -7.64
N TRP A 78 -7.74 3.50 -8.23
CA TRP A 78 -8.81 3.04 -9.11
C TRP A 78 -10.13 2.82 -8.36
N ASP A 79 -10.07 2.29 -7.13
CA ASP A 79 -11.26 2.11 -6.28
C ASP A 79 -11.85 3.48 -5.87
N ALA A 80 -11.00 4.44 -5.47
CA ALA A 80 -11.41 5.80 -5.14
C ALA A 80 -12.00 6.58 -6.33
N ALA A 81 -11.55 6.27 -7.55
CA ALA A 81 -12.11 6.82 -8.79
C ALA A 81 -13.47 6.19 -9.18
N GLY A 82 -13.95 5.18 -8.45
CA GLY A 82 -15.18 4.46 -8.77
C GLY A 82 -15.04 3.45 -9.91
N GLU A 83 -13.80 3.14 -10.32
CA GLU A 83 -13.47 2.23 -11.42
C GLU A 83 -12.50 1.13 -10.96
N PRO A 84 -12.92 0.23 -10.06
CA PRO A 84 -12.03 -0.74 -9.44
C PRO A 84 -11.33 -1.62 -10.48
N LEU A 85 -10.07 -1.95 -10.22
CA LEU A 85 -9.31 -2.87 -11.06
C LEU A 85 -9.98 -4.26 -11.11
N PRO A 86 -9.99 -4.93 -12.29
CA PRO A 86 -10.38 -6.32 -12.39
C PRO A 86 -9.63 -7.17 -11.36
N ASP A 87 -10.39 -7.92 -10.55
CA ASP A 87 -9.87 -8.79 -9.49
C ASP A 87 -8.86 -8.15 -8.52
N GLY A 88 -8.99 -6.83 -8.27
CA GLY A 88 -8.12 -6.11 -7.32
C GLY A 88 -8.08 -6.72 -5.91
N ARG A 89 -9.18 -7.33 -5.45
CA ARG A 89 -9.22 -8.10 -4.19
C ARG A 89 -8.26 -9.29 -4.18
N SER A 90 -8.06 -9.95 -5.32
CA SER A 90 -7.12 -11.04 -5.47
C SER A 90 -5.68 -10.53 -5.34
N LEU A 91 -5.35 -9.44 -6.05
CA LEU A 91 -4.05 -8.77 -5.94
C LEU A 91 -3.75 -8.35 -4.49
N CYS A 92 -4.72 -7.76 -3.77
CA CYS A 92 -4.58 -7.45 -2.35
C CYS A 92 -4.35 -8.67 -1.45
N ARG A 93 -4.91 -9.85 -1.77
CA ARG A 93 -4.61 -11.09 -1.03
C ARG A 93 -3.18 -11.53 -1.28
N THR A 94 -2.72 -11.48 -2.53
CA THR A 94 -1.34 -11.81 -2.92
C THR A 94 -0.34 -10.91 -2.22
N LEU A 95 -0.54 -9.59 -2.26
CA LEU A 95 0.30 -8.60 -1.55
C LEU A 95 0.41 -8.90 -0.05
N ARG A 96 -0.73 -9.20 0.61
CA ARG A 96 -0.73 -9.56 2.04
C ARG A 96 0.03 -10.85 2.32
N ALA A 97 -0.13 -11.87 1.48
CA ALA A 97 0.58 -13.14 1.63
C ALA A 97 2.10 -12.95 1.49
N GLN A 98 2.52 -12.19 0.48
CA GLN A 98 3.93 -11.89 0.25
C GLN A 98 4.53 -11.03 1.38
N ALA A 99 3.82 -10.00 1.83
CA ALA A 99 4.26 -9.18 2.97
C ALA A 99 4.42 -9.99 4.25
N ARG A 100 3.50 -10.93 4.53
CA ARG A 100 3.62 -11.86 5.67
C ARG A 100 4.82 -12.79 5.52
N SER A 101 5.03 -13.35 4.34
CA SER A 101 6.18 -14.21 4.06
C SER A 101 7.50 -13.45 4.26
N ALA A 102 7.58 -12.22 3.75
CA ALA A 102 8.73 -11.34 3.96
C ALA A 102 8.93 -10.99 5.44
N LEU A 103 7.87 -10.75 6.20
CA LEU A 103 7.99 -10.51 7.64
C LEU A 103 8.55 -11.71 8.40
N LEU A 104 8.25 -12.93 7.96
CA LEU A 104 8.78 -14.16 8.57
C LEU A 104 10.28 -14.36 8.30
N SER A 105 10.83 -13.75 7.25
CA SER A 105 12.27 -13.84 6.94
C SER A 105 13.11 -12.77 7.64
N LEU A 106 12.49 -11.79 8.29
CA LEU A 106 13.17 -10.74 9.04
C LEU A 106 13.44 -11.15 10.50
N PRO A 107 14.45 -10.54 11.16
CA PRO A 107 14.68 -10.76 12.59
C PRO A 107 13.44 -10.43 13.43
N ALA A 108 13.20 -11.23 14.47
CA ALA A 108 12.12 -10.96 15.41
C ALA A 108 12.42 -9.69 16.21
N LEU A 109 11.62 -8.64 15.97
CA LEU A 109 11.69 -7.38 16.71
C LEU A 109 10.64 -7.35 17.83
N PRO A 110 10.95 -6.78 19.01
CA PRO A 110 9.95 -6.56 20.04
C PRO A 110 8.84 -5.64 19.50
N VAL A 111 7.59 -6.01 19.75
CA VAL A 111 6.44 -5.25 19.24
C VAL A 111 6.35 -3.94 20.00
N SER A 112 6.68 -2.84 19.31
CA SER A 112 6.63 -1.49 19.87
C SER A 112 5.28 -0.80 19.62
N ARG A 113 4.55 -1.23 18.60
CA ARG A 113 3.27 -0.64 18.19
C ARG A 113 2.38 -1.61 17.42
N TRP A 114 1.08 -1.42 17.52
CA TRP A 114 0.07 -2.12 16.74
C TRP A 114 -0.44 -1.24 15.60
N LEU A 115 -0.58 -1.81 14.41
CA LEU A 115 -1.24 -1.16 13.28
C LEU A 115 -2.64 -1.74 13.14
N VAL A 116 -3.65 -0.89 13.30
CA VAL A 116 -5.07 -1.27 13.28
C VAL A 116 -5.67 -0.75 11.97
N PRO A 117 -6.07 -1.61 11.03
CA PRO A 117 -6.80 -1.18 9.84
C PRO A 117 -8.11 -0.48 10.23
N SER A 118 -8.38 0.70 9.67
CA SER A 118 -9.63 1.43 9.89
C SER A 118 -10.82 0.67 9.29
N THR A 119 -10.60 0.03 8.14
CA THR A 119 -11.56 -0.84 7.45
C THR A 119 -10.91 -2.15 7.00
N VAL A 120 -11.71 -3.08 6.49
CA VAL A 120 -11.19 -4.32 5.89
C VAL A 120 -10.30 -4.02 4.66
N HIS A 121 -10.60 -2.94 3.93
CA HIS A 121 -9.84 -2.52 2.75
C HIS A 121 -8.40 -2.09 3.12
N ASP A 122 -8.23 -1.45 4.27
CA ASP A 122 -6.94 -0.96 4.77
C ASP A 122 -6.00 -2.09 5.26
N THR A 123 -6.47 -3.34 5.29
CA THR A 123 -5.68 -4.47 5.78
C THR A 123 -4.39 -4.65 4.98
N THR A 124 -4.43 -4.43 3.66
CA THR A 124 -3.26 -4.56 2.79
C THR A 124 -2.22 -3.49 3.14
N ALA A 125 -2.66 -2.22 3.23
CA ALA A 125 -1.81 -1.10 3.63
C ALA A 125 -1.17 -1.34 5.01
N ALA A 126 -1.92 -1.88 5.98
CA ALA A 126 -1.39 -2.17 7.31
C ALA A 126 -0.27 -3.23 7.28
N HIS A 127 -0.40 -4.28 6.47
CA HIS A 127 0.67 -5.30 6.34
C HIS A 127 1.92 -4.73 5.67
N LEU A 128 1.75 -3.91 4.61
CA LEU A 128 2.86 -3.23 3.95
C LEU A 128 3.54 -2.22 4.88
N ALA A 129 2.78 -1.51 5.71
CA ALA A 129 3.31 -0.59 6.72
C ALA A 129 4.12 -1.33 7.80
N VAL A 130 3.62 -2.46 8.31
CA VAL A 130 4.38 -3.29 9.26
C VAL A 130 5.69 -3.77 8.64
N LEU A 131 5.67 -4.20 7.38
CA LEU A 131 6.89 -4.56 6.66
C LEU A 131 7.85 -3.38 6.55
N ALA A 132 7.39 -2.22 6.07
CA ALA A 132 8.22 -1.02 5.95
C ALA A 132 8.89 -0.63 7.28
N LEU A 133 8.14 -0.70 8.39
CA LEU A 133 8.65 -0.44 9.74
C LEU A 133 9.70 -1.48 10.15
N SER A 134 9.44 -2.76 9.88
CA SER A 134 10.34 -3.86 10.24
C SER A 134 11.67 -3.77 9.49
N LEU A 135 11.64 -3.41 8.21
CA LEU A 135 12.84 -3.15 7.39
C LEU A 135 13.67 -1.96 7.91
N ARG A 136 13.06 -1.07 8.69
CA ARG A 136 13.72 0.03 9.41
C ARG A 136 14.11 -0.31 10.85
N GLY A 137 14.00 -1.59 11.26
CA GLY A 137 14.32 -2.04 12.62
C GLY A 137 13.27 -1.68 13.67
N MET A 138 12.07 -1.24 13.25
CA MET A 138 10.97 -0.92 14.15
C MET A 138 9.96 -2.08 14.22
N GLY A 139 9.84 -2.70 15.39
CA GLY A 139 8.88 -3.79 15.59
C GLY A 139 7.44 -3.29 15.61
N ALA A 140 6.63 -3.76 14.67
CA ALA A 140 5.21 -3.47 14.58
C ALA A 140 4.42 -4.75 14.24
N ARG A 141 3.13 -4.78 14.54
CA ARG A 141 2.24 -5.88 14.15
C ARG A 141 0.87 -5.38 13.74
N VAL A 142 0.25 -6.06 12.77
CA VAL A 142 -1.14 -5.78 12.41
C VAL A 142 -2.04 -6.36 13.49
N TRP A 143 -2.98 -5.56 13.98
CA TRP A 143 -4.00 -5.97 14.92
C TRP A 143 -5.32 -6.15 14.19
N THR A 144 -5.83 -7.38 14.14
CA THR A 144 -7.07 -7.74 13.43
C THR A 144 -8.12 -8.35 14.35
N TRP A 145 -7.91 -8.30 15.67
CA TRP A 145 -8.83 -8.84 16.65
C TRP A 145 -9.87 -7.80 17.07
N PRO A 146 -11.07 -8.23 17.51
CA PRO A 146 -12.16 -7.32 17.89
C PRO A 146 -11.91 -6.57 19.20
N LEU A 147 -10.96 -7.03 20.02
CA LEU A 147 -10.60 -6.40 21.29
C LEU A 147 -9.58 -5.27 21.05
N PRO A 148 -9.44 -4.30 21.97
CA PRO A 148 -8.38 -3.31 21.87
C PRO A 148 -6.98 -3.95 21.91
N PRO A 149 -6.01 -3.44 21.13
CA PRO A 149 -4.63 -3.91 21.16
C PRO A 149 -3.97 -3.67 22.53
N PRO A 150 -3.11 -4.60 23.00
CA PRO A 150 -2.33 -4.41 24.20
C PRO A 150 -1.15 -3.48 23.89
N GLY A 151 -1.32 -2.18 24.12
CA GLY A 151 -0.26 -1.18 24.02
C GLY A 151 -0.51 -0.10 22.95
N PRO A 152 0.53 0.66 22.57
CA PRO A 152 0.42 1.74 21.58
C PRO A 152 -0.10 1.22 20.25
N ALA A 153 -1.10 1.90 19.69
CA ALA A 153 -1.74 1.48 18.45
C ALA A 153 -2.02 2.66 17.54
N LEU A 154 -1.73 2.49 16.26
CA LEU A 154 -1.93 3.46 15.20
C LEU A 154 -3.01 2.93 14.25
N LEU A 155 -3.97 3.77 13.91
CA LEU A 155 -4.92 3.47 12.84
C LEU A 155 -4.24 3.58 11.47
N VAL A 156 -4.58 2.70 10.54
CA VAL A 156 -4.18 2.74 9.13
C VAL A 156 -5.45 2.89 8.30
N GLY A 157 -5.65 4.00 7.59
CA GLY A 157 -6.87 4.27 6.80
C GLY A 157 -7.57 5.57 7.16
N ASP A 158 -8.58 5.95 6.36
CA ASP A 158 -9.36 7.19 6.51
C ASP A 158 -10.37 7.14 7.69
N ALA A 159 -10.73 8.33 8.16
CA ALA A 159 -11.24 8.71 9.48
C ALA A 159 -12.73 8.41 9.71
N GLY A 160 -13.03 7.21 10.20
CA GLY A 160 -14.37 6.88 10.73
C GLY A 160 -14.40 6.10 12.04
N SER A 161 -13.24 5.68 12.58
CA SER A 161 -13.19 4.71 13.69
C SER A 161 -12.92 5.36 15.06
N PRO A 162 -13.74 5.11 16.09
CA PRO A 162 -13.63 5.71 17.43
C PRO A 162 -12.50 5.11 18.30
N ILE A 163 -11.59 4.28 17.76
CA ILE A 163 -10.64 3.47 18.55
C ILE A 163 -9.29 4.16 18.85
N ALA A 164 -9.00 5.37 18.37
CA ALA A 164 -7.64 5.92 18.48
C ALA A 164 -7.27 6.44 19.87
N THR A 165 -6.45 5.70 20.61
CA THR A 165 -5.80 6.18 21.86
C THR A 165 -4.52 6.97 21.62
N VAL A 166 -3.71 6.76 20.55
CA VAL A 166 -2.54 7.62 20.22
C VAL A 166 -2.12 7.44 18.74
N GLY A 167 -2.09 8.50 17.93
CA GLY A 167 -1.44 8.55 16.61
C GLY A 167 -2.16 7.84 15.44
N ARG A 168 -1.94 8.30 14.20
CA ARG A 168 -2.52 7.76 12.96
C ARG A 168 -1.41 7.50 11.96
N ILE A 169 -1.42 6.41 11.22
CA ILE A 169 -0.70 6.30 9.95
C ILE A 169 -1.73 6.63 8.87
N PRO A 170 -1.65 7.80 8.22
CA PRO A 170 -2.54 8.08 7.11
C PRO A 170 -2.39 6.99 6.05
N THR A 171 -3.51 6.55 5.48
CA THR A 171 -3.45 6.13 4.09
C THR A 171 -3.17 7.36 3.22
N LEU A 172 -3.00 7.13 1.92
CA LEU A 172 -2.07 7.86 1.05
C LEU A 172 -2.41 9.33 0.73
N SER A 173 -3.45 9.90 1.36
CA SER A 173 -3.77 11.33 1.38
C SER A 173 -4.43 11.69 2.71
N ASP A 174 -3.69 12.31 3.64
CA ASP A 174 -4.12 13.40 4.55
C ASP A 174 -3.29 13.46 5.87
N GLU A 175 -2.77 14.64 6.19
CA GLU A 175 -1.91 14.97 7.37
C GLU A 175 -2.74 15.52 8.57
N PRO A 176 -2.22 15.61 9.84
CA PRO A 176 -0.80 15.61 10.22
C PRO A 176 -0.35 14.66 11.36
N GLY A 177 0.96 14.38 11.36
CA GLY A 177 1.75 13.94 12.54
C GLY A 177 2.61 12.66 12.37
N TRP A 178 2.38 11.87 11.33
CA TRP A 178 3.02 10.57 11.08
C TRP A 178 3.16 10.32 9.57
N PRO A 179 4.25 9.67 9.11
CA PRO A 179 4.53 9.49 7.68
C PRO A 179 3.47 8.63 6.98
N THR A 180 3.10 9.01 5.75
CA THR A 180 2.34 8.16 4.83
C THR A 180 3.07 6.85 4.55
N LEU A 181 2.36 5.84 4.03
CA LEU A 181 3.01 4.58 3.63
C LEU A 181 4.14 4.81 2.61
N ALA A 182 4.00 5.76 1.69
CA ALA A 182 5.07 6.13 0.76
C ALA A 182 6.29 6.71 1.50
N ALA A 183 6.08 7.59 2.48
CA ALA A 183 7.15 8.15 3.32
C ALA A 183 7.82 7.11 4.24
N LEU A 184 7.09 6.06 4.65
CA LEU A 184 7.66 4.93 5.38
C LEU A 184 8.64 4.11 4.53
N VAL A 185 8.48 4.16 3.21
CA VAL A 185 9.22 3.35 2.25
C VAL A 185 10.35 4.12 1.56
N ALA A 186 10.44 5.45 1.73
CA ALA A 186 11.59 6.27 1.30
C ALA A 186 12.92 5.82 1.95
#